data_AF-A0A934B614-F1
#
_entry.id   AF-A0A934B614-F1
#
_cell.length_a   1.000
_cell.length_b   1.000
_cell.length_c   1.000
_cell.angle_alpha   90.00
_cell.angle_beta   90.00
_cell.angle_gamma   90.00
#
_symmetry.space_group_name_H-M   'P 1'
#
loop_
_entity.id
_entity.type
_entity.pdbx_description
1 polymer ?
#
loop_
_entity_poly.entity_id
_entity_poly.type
_entity_poly.pdbx_seq_one_letter_code
_entity_poly.pdbx_strand_id
1 'polypeptide(L)' 'MIIIIRDILLLAIFLIVCLQTSPTLSATYYISPTGSDANPGTLAKPWLTFAYAIDPARATCGDTLLLTNGTYGDGTSTG' A
#
# COMPACT_ATOMS: atom_id res chain seq x y z
N MET A 1 38.93 -16.07 -24.86
CA MET A 1 38.74 -16.08 -23.39
C MET A 1 38.10 -14.79 -22.89
N ILE A 2 38.62 -13.60 -23.21
CA ILE A 2 38.07 -12.31 -22.73
C ILE A 2 36.64 -11.97 -23.22
N ILE A 3 36.27 -12.37 -24.44
CA ILE A 3 34.94 -12.14 -25.02
C ILE A 3 33.90 -13.03 -24.29
N ILE A 4 34.20 -14.33 -24.15
CA ILE A 4 33.36 -15.30 -23.44
C ILE A 4 33.09 -14.89 -21.98
N ILE A 5 34.11 -14.40 -21.26
CA ILE A 5 33.97 -13.92 -19.89
C ILE A 5 33.06 -12.69 -19.81
N ARG A 6 33.13 -11.79 -20.81
CA ARG A 6 32.28 -10.60 -20.87
C ARG A 6 30.82 -10.95 -21.11
N ASP A 7 30.54 -11.88 -22.01
CA ASP A 7 29.17 -12.31 -22.31
C ASP A 7 28.53 -13.03 -21.12
N ILE A 8 29.30 -13.88 -20.42
CA ILE A 8 28.87 -14.51 -19.17
C ILE A 8 28.59 -13.47 -18.08
N LEU A 9 29.43 -12.45 -17.96
CA LEU A 9 29.23 -11.37 -16.99
C LEU A 9 27.96 -10.56 -17.29
N LEU A 10 27.70 -10.25 -18.56
CA LEU A 10 26.48 -9.54 -18.99
C LEU A 10 25.22 -10.37 -18.73
N LEU A 11 25.25 -11.66 -19.01
CA LEU A 11 24.13 -12.57 -18.74
C LEU A 11 23.87 -12.72 -17.24
N ALA A 12 24.92 -12.82 -16.42
CA ALA A 12 24.81 -12.89 -14.97
C ALA A 12 24.19 -11.61 -14.39
N ILE A 13 24.62 -10.43 -14.86
CA ILE A 13 24.04 -9.15 -14.44
C ILE A 13 22.56 -9.08 -14.85
N PHE A 14 22.22 -9.48 -16.07
CA PHE A 14 20.84 -9.50 -16.56
C PHE A 14 19.95 -10.42 -15.71
N LEU A 15 20.44 -11.62 -15.36
CA LEU A 15 19.73 -12.55 -14.50
C LEU A 15 19.50 -11.97 -13.09
N ILE A 16 20.53 -11.38 -12.49
CA ILE A 16 20.43 -10.76 -11.15
C ILE A 16 19.41 -9.63 -11.13
N VAL A 17 19.36 -8.79 -12.17
CA VAL A 17 18.37 -7.70 -12.28
C VAL A 17 16.94 -8.25 -12.40
N CYS A 18 16.75 -9.33 -13.16
CA CYS A 18 15.44 -9.94 -13.36
C CYS A 18 14.85 -10.53 -12.06
N LEU A 19 15.71 -10.95 -11.12
CA LEU A 19 15.31 -11.51 -9.82
C LEU A 19 14.82 -10.46 -8.80
N GLN A 20 14.86 -9.15 -9.12
CA GLN A 20 14.51 -8.09 -8.16
C GLN A 20 13.03 -7.67 -8.20
N THR A 21 12.14 -8.40 -8.87
CA THR A 21 10.71 -8.06 -8.93
C THR A 21 10.01 -8.39 -7.61
N SER A 22 9.82 -7.40 -6.75
CA SER A 22 8.94 -7.52 -5.57
C SER A 22 7.47 -7.51 -6.01
N PRO A 23 6.62 -8.42 -5.52
CA PRO A 23 5.19 -8.32 -5.76
C PRO A 23 4.67 -7.04 -5.08
N THR A 24 4.07 -6.14 -5.86
CA THR A 24 3.37 -4.98 -5.31
C THR A 24 2.01 -5.45 -4.82
N LEU A 25 1.84 -5.66 -3.53
CA LEU A 25 0.54 -5.94 -2.93
C LEU A 25 -0.14 -4.61 -2.64
N SER A 26 -1.25 -4.35 -3.35
CA SER A 26 -2.16 -3.25 -3.05
C SER A 26 -3.19 -3.74 -2.02
N ALA A 27 -3.21 -3.13 -0.85
CA ALA A 27 -4.21 -3.39 0.17
C ALA A 27 -5.45 -2.52 -0.06
N THR A 28 -6.61 -3.00 0.41
CA THR A 28 -7.84 -2.21 0.44
C THR A 28 -8.30 -2.01 1.87
N TYR A 29 -8.40 -0.76 2.30
CA TYR A 29 -8.87 -0.38 3.62
C TYR A 29 -10.21 0.36 3.55
N TYR A 30 -10.95 0.35 4.65
CA TYR A 30 -12.29 0.91 4.73
C TYR A 30 -12.38 1.99 5.80
N ILE A 31 -13.05 3.10 5.47
CA ILE A 31 -13.34 4.20 6.39
C ILE A 31 -14.85 4.32 6.53
N SER A 32 -15.35 4.48 7.76
CA SER A 32 -16.77 4.63 8.05
C SER A 32 -17.00 5.70 9.13
N PRO A 33 -18.05 6.53 9.04
CA PRO A 33 -18.36 7.51 10.08
C PRO A 33 -18.72 6.90 11.43
N THR A 34 -19.03 5.61 11.47
CA THR A 34 -19.31 4.85 12.70
C THR A 34 -18.18 3.86 13.04
N GLY A 35 -17.02 3.99 12.39
CA GLY A 35 -15.85 3.14 12.59
C GLY A 35 -15.07 3.48 13.85
N SER A 36 -13.84 2.96 13.94
CA SER A 36 -12.90 3.28 15.02
C SER A 36 -11.46 3.15 14.50
N ASP A 37 -10.58 4.08 14.86
CA ASP A 37 -9.16 4.01 14.47
C ASP A 37 -8.41 2.87 15.17
N ALA A 38 -8.96 2.31 16.24
CA ALA A 38 -8.45 1.08 16.86
C ALA A 38 -8.71 -0.18 16.00
N ASN A 39 -9.50 -0.07 14.92
CA ASN A 39 -9.80 -1.19 14.04
C ASN A 39 -8.66 -1.50 13.07
N PRO A 40 -8.65 -2.70 12.46
CA PRO A 40 -7.67 -3.07 11.43
C PRO A 40 -7.95 -2.48 10.03
N GLY A 41 -9.04 -1.71 9.84
CA GLY A 41 -9.35 -1.08 8.55
C GLY A 41 -9.99 -2.02 7.54
N THR A 42 -10.61 -3.11 7.97
CA THR A 42 -11.31 -4.07 7.10
C THR A 42 -12.77 -3.66 6.91
N LEU A 43 -13.47 -4.27 5.94
CA LEU A 43 -14.90 -3.98 5.71
C LEU A 43 -15.75 -4.18 6.98
N ALA A 44 -15.47 -5.22 7.76
CA ALA A 44 -16.21 -5.52 8.99
C ALA A 44 -15.80 -4.62 10.17
N LYS A 45 -14.60 -4.03 10.12
CA LYS A 45 -14.04 -3.16 11.15
C LYS A 45 -13.30 -1.99 10.48
N PRO A 46 -14.04 -0.99 9.98
CA PRO A 46 -13.47 0.16 9.29
C PRO A 46 -12.85 1.17 10.26
N TRP A 47 -11.90 1.97 9.76
CA TRP A 47 -11.35 3.14 10.46
C TRP A 47 -12.37 4.28 10.52
N LEU A 48 -12.12 5.26 11.39
CA LEU A 48 -13.01 6.40 11.60
C LEU A 48 -12.50 7.66 10.90
N THR A 49 -11.20 7.97 11.05
CA THR A 49 -10.64 9.26 10.64
C THR A 49 -9.78 9.17 9.38
N PHE A 50 -9.75 10.26 8.62
CA PHE A 50 -8.93 10.38 7.42
C PHE A 50 -7.45 10.51 7.77
N ALA A 51 -7.04 11.34 8.75
CA ALA A 51 -5.64 11.44 9.19
C ALA A 51 -5.06 10.08 9.53
N TYR A 52 -5.83 9.24 10.21
CA TYR A 52 -5.39 7.90 10.56
C TYR A 52 -5.15 7.05 9.30
N ALA A 53 -6.09 7.09 8.35
CA ALA A 53 -6.03 6.30 7.13
C ALA A 53 -4.97 6.77 6.13
N ILE A 54 -4.70 8.08 6.02
CA ILE A 54 -3.73 8.67 5.08
C ILE A 54 -2.30 8.71 5.63
N ASP A 55 -2.10 8.32 6.88
CA ASP A 55 -0.78 8.18 7.47
C ASP A 55 0.04 7.16 6.64
N PRO A 56 1.21 7.54 6.11
CA PRO A 56 2.06 6.66 5.30
C PRO A 56 2.58 5.43 6.06
N ALA A 57 2.49 5.41 7.39
CA ALA A 57 2.75 4.22 8.19
C ALA A 57 1.64 3.16 8.09
N ARG A 58 0.45 3.50 7.54
CA ARG A 58 -0.72 2.60 7.46
C ARG A 58 -1.16 2.33 6.03
N ALA A 59 -1.38 3.37 5.24
CA ALA A 59 -1.71 3.25 3.82
C ALA A 59 -0.55 3.80 2.99
N THR A 60 -0.07 2.98 2.06
CA THR A 60 1.06 3.30 1.20
C THR A 60 0.62 3.51 -0.23
N CYS A 61 1.53 4.04 -1.06
CA CYS A 61 1.26 4.25 -2.47
C CYS A 61 0.87 2.93 -3.15
N GLY A 62 -0.30 2.91 -3.77
CA GLY A 62 -0.86 1.72 -4.41
C GLY A 62 -2.01 1.12 -3.63
N ASP A 63 -2.19 1.44 -2.35
CA ASP A 63 -3.35 1.00 -1.57
C ASP A 63 -4.63 1.76 -1.94
N THR A 64 -5.78 1.15 -1.68
CA THR A 64 -7.11 1.71 -1.95
C THR A 64 -7.84 1.99 -0.64
N LEU A 65 -8.34 3.21 -0.46
CA LEU A 65 -9.22 3.57 0.65
C LEU A 65 -10.67 3.64 0.14
N LEU A 66 -11.54 2.78 0.67
CA LEU A 66 -12.97 2.74 0.36
C LEU A 66 -13.79 3.39 1.48
N LEU A 67 -14.60 4.37 1.10
CA LEU A 67 -15.53 5.03 2.02
C LEU A 67 -16.86 4.26 1.99
N THR A 68 -17.34 3.86 3.17
CA THR A 68 -18.69 3.30 3.31
C THR A 68 -19.74 4.41 3.27
N ASN A 69 -21.02 4.07 3.14
CA ASN A 69 -22.05 5.10 3.17
C ASN A 69 -22.04 5.87 4.50
N GLY A 70 -22.32 7.17 4.42
CA GLY A 70 -22.57 7.99 5.59
C GLY A 70 -22.08 9.42 5.41
N THR A 71 -22.27 10.22 6.45
CA THR A 71 -21.81 11.61 6.50
C THR A 71 -20.50 11.67 7.26
N TYR A 72 -19.44 12.04 6.57
CA TYR A 72 -18.15 12.32 7.18
C TYR A 72 -18.14 13.79 7.60
N GLY A 73 -17.63 14.09 8.80
CA GLY A 73 -17.63 15.44 9.38
C GLY A 73 -16.76 16.44 8.59
N ASP A 74 -16.48 17.59 9.21
CA ASP A 74 -15.76 18.74 8.65
C ASP A 74 -14.28 18.49 8.28
N GLY A 75 -13.79 17.25 8.34
CA GLY A 75 -12.39 16.94 8.06
C GLY A 75 -11.44 17.41 9.15
N THR A 76 -11.94 17.75 10.35
CA THR A 76 -11.10 18.08 11.53
C THR A 76 -11.46 17.27 12.78
N SER A 77 -12.72 16.86 12.95
CA SER A 77 -13.10 15.84 13.96
C SER A 77 -12.93 14.40 13.46
N THR A 78 -12.96 14.23 12.14
CA THR A 78 -12.57 13.02 11.40
C THR A 78 -11.34 13.27 10.55
N GLY A 79 -10.64 14.38 10.83
CA GLY A 79 -9.53 14.95 10.08
C GLY A 79 -8.25 14.22 10.28
#